data_AF-A0A2S0PED0-F1
#
_entry.id   AF-A0A2S0PED0-F1
#
_cell.length_a   1.000
_cell.length_b   1.000
_cell.length_c   1.000
_cell.angle_alpha   90.00
_cell.angle_beta   90.00
_cell.angle_gamma   90.00
#
_symmetry.space_group_name_H-M   'P 1'
#
loop_
_entity.id
_entity.type
_entity.pdbx_description
1 polymer ?
#
loop_
_entity_poly.entity_id
_entity_poly.type
_entity_poly.pdbx_seq_one_letter_code
_entity_poly.pdbx_strand_id
1 'polypeptide(L)'
;MSDALIRWIAGALAVLALLAGVWWHGWHTRDLQAERAVQDRALADARQALADFRTESNRLNSIAGDIQQRVDQINTNATRHTTEYRTYAMQNPLPADCRFDAERLRRIQSAVDDANATIAAGQSGDAGVTD
;
A
#
# COMPACT_ATOMS: atom_id res chain seq x y z
N MET A 1 64.00 37.82 39.72
CA MET A 1 63.16 37.34 38.61
C MET A 1 61.88 36.81 39.24
N SER A 2 60.79 37.58 39.33
CA SER A 2 59.69 37.09 40.18
C SER A 2 58.30 37.53 39.75
N ASP A 3 57.85 38.76 39.98
CA ASP A 3 56.37 38.95 39.99
C ASP A 3 55.71 39.16 38.62
N ALA A 4 56.41 39.80 37.68
CA ALA A 4 55.86 40.05 36.34
C ALA A 4 55.73 38.75 35.53
N LEU A 5 56.71 37.84 35.64
CA LEU A 5 56.70 36.55 34.95
C LEU A 5 55.59 35.65 35.51
N ILE A 6 55.43 35.62 36.83
CA ILE A 6 54.37 34.85 37.50
C ILE A 6 52.98 35.34 37.10
N ARG A 7 52.76 36.66 37.01
CA ARG A 7 51.48 37.23 36.55
C ARG A 7 51.17 36.87 35.10
N TRP A 8 52.17 36.89 34.21
CA TRP A 8 51.99 36.48 32.82
C TRP A 8 51.68 34.99 32.69
N ILE A 9 52.38 34.13 33.44
CA ILE A 9 52.13 32.69 33.46
C ILE A 9 50.74 32.38 34.02
N ALA A 10 50.32 33.06 35.10
CA ALA A 10 48.98 32.91 35.67
C ALA A 10 47.89 33.35 34.68
N GLY A 11 48.08 34.47 33.98
CA GLY A 11 47.18 34.92 32.93
C GLY A 11 47.09 33.94 31.76
N ALA A 12 48.24 33.41 31.31
CA ALA A 12 48.29 32.42 30.24
C ALA A 12 47.59 31.10 30.63
N LEU A 13 47.79 30.63 31.86
CA LEU A 13 47.11 29.46 32.38
C LEU A 13 45.59 29.66 32.50
N ALA A 14 45.15 30.84 32.93
CA ALA A 14 43.72 31.16 32.99
C ALA A 14 43.08 31.13 31.59
N VAL A 15 43.75 31.68 30.58
CA VAL A 15 43.27 31.64 29.19
C VAL A 15 43.24 30.20 28.64
N LEU A 16 44.27 29.41 28.92
CA LEU A 16 44.30 28.00 28.51
C LEU A 16 43.19 27.18 29.16
N ALA A 17 42.91 27.42 30.46
CA ALA A 17 41.82 26.75 31.16
C ALA A 17 40.45 27.10 30.56
N LEU A 18 40.23 28.37 30.18
CA LEU A 18 38.99 28.79 29.51
C LEU A 18 38.84 28.14 28.13
N LEU A 19 39.90 28.12 27.32
CA LEU A 19 39.88 27.48 26.00
C LEU A 19 39.62 25.97 26.11
N ALA A 20 40.24 25.29 27.08
CA ALA A 20 40.00 23.88 27.35
C ALA A 20 38.55 23.62 27.79
N GLY A 21 37.98 24.49 28.64
CA GLY A 21 36.58 24.40 29.07
C GLY A 21 35.59 24.56 27.91
N VAL A 22 35.80 25.55 27.04
CA VAL A 22 34.97 25.77 25.84
C VAL A 22 35.09 24.61 24.87
N TRP A 23 36.30 24.10 24.64
CA TRP A 23 36.54 22.96 23.75
C TRP A 23 35.88 21.68 24.28
N TRP A 24 36.03 21.39 25.57
CA TRP A 24 35.40 20.24 26.23
C TRP A 24 33.87 20.32 26.16
N HIS A 25 33.29 21.48 26.47
CA HIS A 25 31.85 21.69 26.39
C HIS A 25 31.36 21.53 24.94
N GLY A 26 32.08 22.09 23.97
CA GLY A 26 31.77 21.93 22.54
C GLY A 26 31.81 20.47 22.11
N TRP A 27 32.81 19.71 22.54
CA TRP A 27 32.92 18.28 22.25
C TRP A 27 31.77 17.48 22.89
N HIS A 28 31.49 17.70 24.17
CA HIS A 28 30.42 16.99 24.89
C HIS A 28 29.02 17.28 24.31
N THR A 29 28.76 18.51 23.86
CA THR A 29 27.48 18.84 23.22
C THR A 29 27.29 18.24 21.82
N ARG A 30 28.38 17.87 21.12
CA ARG A 30 28.29 17.25 19.78
C ARG A 30 27.70 15.85 19.85
N ASP A 31 28.07 15.06 20.85
CA ASP A 31 27.53 13.72 21.03
C ASP A 31 26.02 13.76 21.30
N LEU A 32 25.60 14.67 22.19
CA LEU A 32 24.17 14.92 22.47
C LEU A 32 23.40 15.41 21.23
N GLN A 33 24.02 16.22 20.38
CA GLN A 33 23.40 16.66 19.12
C GLN A 33 23.30 15.53 18.09
N ALA A 34 24.32 14.68 18.01
CA ALA A 34 24.32 13.52 17.13
C ALA A 34 23.22 12.51 17.52
N GLU A 35 23.07 12.22 18.81
CA GLU A 35 22.01 11.35 19.33
C GLU A 35 20.61 11.89 19.01
N ARG A 36 20.39 13.20 19.23
CA ARG A 36 19.12 13.86 18.87
C ARG A 36 18.86 13.79 17.37
N ALA A 37 19.87 14.05 16.54
CA ALA A 37 19.72 13.97 15.09
C ALA A 37 19.36 12.55 14.61
N VAL A 38 19.87 11.51 15.27
CA VAL A 38 19.49 10.11 14.99
C VAL A 38 18.05 9.85 15.41
N GLN A 39 17.63 10.30 16.60
CA GLN A 39 16.24 10.16 17.05
C GLN A 39 15.25 10.92 16.17
N ASP A 40 15.58 12.15 15.77
CA ASP A 40 14.75 12.97 14.90
C ASP A 40 14.59 12.34 13.51
N ARG A 41 15.66 11.75 12.97
CA ARG A 41 15.60 10.97 11.73
C ARG A 41 14.72 9.74 11.88
N ALA A 42 14.91 8.94 12.94
CA ALA A 42 14.06 7.78 13.19
C ALA A 42 12.58 8.14 13.34
N LEU A 43 12.28 9.27 13.98
CA LEU A 43 10.92 9.81 14.09
C LEU A 43 10.38 10.30 12.74
N ALA A 44 11.20 10.92 11.91
CA ALA A 44 10.83 11.35 10.56
C ALA A 44 10.53 10.13 9.68
N ASP A 45 11.40 9.13 9.68
CA ASP A 45 11.25 7.88 8.91
C ASP A 45 9.99 7.13 9.35
N ALA A 46 9.75 7.03 10.66
CA ALA A 46 8.52 6.40 11.18
C ALA A 46 7.24 7.14 10.74
N ARG A 47 7.26 8.48 10.75
CA ARG A 47 6.13 9.29 10.27
C ARG A 47 5.92 9.13 8.76
N GLN A 48 7.00 9.03 8.00
CA GLN A 48 6.92 8.81 6.55
C GLN A 48 6.34 7.43 6.24
N ALA A 49 6.82 6.37 6.90
CA ALA A 49 6.27 5.03 6.75
C ALA A 49 4.76 4.97 7.09
N LEU A 50 4.33 5.69 8.12
CA LEU A 50 2.90 5.83 8.46
C LEU A 50 2.09 6.56 7.38
N ALA A 51 2.66 7.58 6.75
CA ALA A 51 2.02 8.32 5.66
C ALA A 51 1.90 7.46 4.38
N ASP A 52 2.96 6.71 4.06
CA ASP A 52 2.99 5.78 2.93
C ASP A 52 1.98 4.64 3.14
N PHE A 53 1.94 4.06 4.35
CA PHE A 53 0.95 3.04 4.68
C PHE A 53 -0.49 3.53 4.55
N ARG A 54 -0.79 4.76 5.01
CA ARG A 54 -2.12 5.36 4.84
C ARG A 54 -2.47 5.59 3.37
N THR A 55 -1.50 6.04 2.58
CA THR A 55 -1.69 6.27 1.14
C THR A 55 -2.00 4.96 0.42
N GLU A 56 -1.23 3.90 0.71
CA GLU A 56 -1.45 2.60 0.10
C GLU A 56 -2.77 1.99 0.59
N SER A 57 -3.11 2.11 1.87
CA SER A 57 -4.40 1.67 2.41
C SER A 57 -5.59 2.36 1.71
N ASN A 58 -5.50 3.67 1.47
CA ASN A 58 -6.53 4.40 0.74
C ASN A 58 -6.63 3.95 -0.72
N ARG A 59 -5.49 3.66 -1.35
CA ARG A 59 -5.45 3.14 -2.72
C ARG A 59 -6.12 1.77 -2.80
N LEU A 60 -5.78 0.83 -1.91
CA LEU A 60 -6.44 -0.47 -1.83
C LEU A 60 -7.94 -0.33 -1.60
N ASN A 61 -8.37 0.57 -0.70
CA ASN A 61 -9.78 0.80 -0.45
C ASN A 61 -10.51 1.35 -1.70
N SER A 62 -9.87 2.23 -2.47
CA SER A 62 -10.43 2.71 -3.73
C SER A 62 -10.57 1.60 -4.78
N ILE A 63 -9.58 0.70 -4.86
CA ILE A 63 -9.59 -0.45 -5.77
C ILE A 63 -10.70 -1.41 -5.37
N ALA A 64 -10.84 -1.71 -4.08
CA ALA A 64 -11.92 -2.53 -3.55
C ALA A 64 -13.30 -1.92 -3.88
N GLY A 65 -13.43 -0.59 -3.76
CA GLY A 65 -14.64 0.12 -4.18
C GLY A 65 -14.96 -0.01 -5.67
N ASP A 66 -13.96 0.14 -6.55
CA ASP A 66 -14.15 -0.03 -8.01
C ASP A 66 -14.53 -1.48 -8.36
N ILE A 67 -13.91 -2.47 -7.72
CA ILE A 67 -14.26 -3.89 -7.90
C ILE A 67 -15.71 -4.12 -7.50
N GLN A 68 -16.13 -3.64 -6.33
CA GLN A 68 -17.51 -3.81 -5.86
C GLN A 68 -18.51 -3.17 -6.83
N GLN A 69 -18.22 -1.96 -7.32
CA GLN A 69 -19.06 -1.27 -8.29
C GLN A 69 -19.17 -2.04 -9.61
N ARG A 70 -18.07 -2.61 -10.11
CA ARG A 70 -18.07 -3.44 -11.33
C ARG A 70 -18.87 -4.72 -11.14
N VAL A 71 -18.74 -5.39 -10.00
CA VAL A 71 -19.53 -6.58 -9.66
C VAL A 71 -21.02 -6.24 -9.64
N ASP A 72 -21.40 -5.13 -9.02
CA ASP A 72 -22.79 -4.68 -8.97
C ASP A 72 -23.34 -4.36 -10.37
N GLN A 73 -22.53 -3.73 -11.23
CA GLN A 73 -22.90 -3.47 -12.63
C GLN A 73 -23.07 -4.77 -13.43
N ILE A 74 -22.17 -5.73 -13.27
CA ILE A 74 -22.27 -7.04 -13.94
C ILE A 74 -23.54 -7.77 -13.49
N ASN A 75 -23.80 -7.83 -12.18
CA ASN A 75 -24.98 -8.48 -11.62
C ASN A 75 -26.29 -7.84 -12.09
N THR A 76 -26.32 -6.50 -12.15
CA THR A 76 -27.48 -5.74 -12.63
C THR A 76 -27.75 -6.03 -14.11
N ASN A 77 -26.72 -5.98 -14.96
CA ASN A 77 -26.87 -6.25 -16.39
C ASN A 77 -27.25 -7.71 -16.67
N ALA A 78 -26.64 -8.67 -15.97
CA ALA A 78 -26.97 -10.10 -16.10
C ALA A 78 -28.44 -10.37 -15.75
N THR A 79 -28.93 -9.77 -14.66
CA THR A 79 -30.33 -9.90 -14.23
C THR A 79 -31.27 -9.29 -15.26
N ARG A 80 -30.95 -8.10 -15.77
CA ARG A 80 -31.74 -7.40 -16.79
C ARG A 80 -31.85 -8.23 -18.07
N HIS A 81 -30.72 -8.71 -18.61
CA HIS A 81 -30.72 -9.52 -19.82
C HIS A 81 -31.50 -10.82 -19.63
N THR A 82 -31.36 -11.49 -18.49
CA THR A 82 -32.10 -12.74 -18.22
C THR A 82 -33.62 -12.51 -18.24
N THR A 83 -34.09 -11.40 -17.66
CA THR A 83 -35.51 -11.04 -17.68
C THR A 83 -35.96 -10.68 -19.10
N GLU A 84 -35.22 -9.83 -19.82
CA GLU A 84 -35.52 -9.44 -21.20
C GLU A 84 -35.62 -10.67 -22.12
N TYR A 85 -34.64 -11.59 -22.05
CA TYR A 85 -34.64 -12.82 -22.84
C TYR A 85 -35.80 -13.75 -22.47
N ARG A 86 -36.12 -13.91 -21.18
CA ARG A 86 -37.28 -14.71 -20.76
C ARG A 86 -38.58 -14.13 -21.29
N THR A 87 -38.78 -12.83 -21.13
CA THR A 87 -39.98 -12.13 -21.59
C THR A 87 -40.11 -12.22 -23.12
N TYR A 88 -39.01 -12.02 -23.85
CA TYR A 88 -38.99 -12.16 -25.31
C TYR A 88 -39.28 -13.60 -25.77
N ALA A 89 -38.68 -14.59 -25.13
CA ALA A 89 -38.91 -16.00 -25.46
C ALA A 89 -40.36 -16.45 -25.17
N MET A 90 -41.01 -15.86 -24.16
CA MET A 90 -42.44 -16.09 -23.90
C MET A 90 -43.34 -15.43 -24.94
N GLN A 91 -42.98 -14.23 -25.43
CA GLN A 91 -43.77 -13.50 -26.44
C GLN A 91 -43.57 -14.03 -27.87
N ASN A 92 -42.37 -14.50 -28.18
CA ASN A 92 -41.99 -15.01 -29.50
C ASN A 92 -41.43 -16.43 -29.37
N PRO A 93 -42.31 -17.44 -29.16
CA PRO A 93 -41.85 -18.82 -29.05
C PRO A 93 -41.21 -19.27 -30.38
N LEU A 94 -40.03 -19.91 -30.28
CA LEU A 94 -39.36 -20.42 -31.46
C LEU A 94 -40.22 -21.53 -32.10
N PRO A 95 -40.36 -21.54 -33.44
CA PRO A 95 -41.00 -22.65 -34.14
C PRO A 95 -40.22 -23.95 -33.91
N ALA A 96 -40.92 -25.09 -33.95
CA ALA A 96 -40.38 -26.39 -33.54
C ALA A 96 -39.09 -26.80 -34.30
N ASP A 97 -38.91 -26.33 -35.53
CA ASP A 97 -37.74 -26.60 -36.38
C ASP A 97 -36.49 -25.78 -36.04
N CYS A 98 -36.56 -24.76 -35.16
CA CYS A 98 -35.41 -23.93 -34.78
C CYS A 98 -34.80 -24.29 -33.41
N ARG A 99 -35.18 -25.43 -32.80
CA ARG A 99 -34.59 -25.86 -31.52
C ARG A 99 -33.15 -26.30 -31.75
N PHE A 100 -32.25 -25.94 -30.82
CA PHE A 100 -30.86 -26.38 -30.86
C PHE A 100 -30.77 -27.91 -30.90
N ASP A 101 -29.93 -28.44 -31.78
CA ASP A 101 -29.59 -29.85 -31.82
C ASP A 101 -28.79 -30.26 -30.58
N ALA A 102 -28.93 -31.52 -30.16
CA ALA A 102 -28.35 -32.03 -28.91
C ALA A 102 -26.81 -31.90 -28.89
N GLU A 103 -26.16 -32.05 -30.04
CA GLU A 103 -24.71 -32.01 -30.15
C GLU A 103 -24.17 -30.58 -29.99
N ARG A 104 -24.85 -29.60 -30.59
CA ARG A 104 -24.54 -28.18 -30.41
C ARG A 104 -24.78 -27.72 -28.98
N LEU A 105 -25.83 -28.21 -28.32
CA LEU A 105 -26.08 -27.95 -26.90
C LEU A 105 -24.94 -28.48 -26.01
N ARG A 106 -24.45 -29.70 -26.29
CA ARG A 106 -23.33 -30.32 -25.56
C ARG A 106 -22.03 -29.55 -25.73
N ARG A 107 -21.72 -29.06 -26.95
CA ARG A 107 -20.56 -28.19 -27.19
C ARG A 107 -20.63 -26.88 -26.42
N ILE A 108 -21.80 -26.24 -26.36
CA ILE A 108 -22.00 -25.01 -25.60
C ILE A 108 -21.81 -25.28 -24.10
N GLN A 109 -22.36 -26.38 -23.59
CA GLN A 109 -22.20 -26.74 -22.18
C GLN A 109 -20.74 -26.97 -21.81
N SER A 110 -19.98 -27.71 -22.64
CA SER A 110 -18.54 -27.91 -22.44
C SER A 110 -17.78 -26.58 -22.37
N ALA A 111 -18.07 -25.64 -23.27
CA ALA A 111 -17.42 -24.33 -23.27
C ALA A 111 -17.76 -23.50 -22.01
N VAL A 112 -18.99 -23.62 -21.50
CA VAL A 112 -19.40 -22.98 -20.23
C VAL A 112 -18.67 -23.62 -19.05
N ASP A 113 -18.55 -24.94 -19.03
CA ASP A 113 -17.87 -25.66 -17.96
C ASP A 113 -16.37 -25.31 -17.93
N ASP A 114 -15.72 -25.22 -19.10
CA ASP A 114 -14.33 -24.78 -19.24
C ASP A 114 -14.12 -23.33 -18.75
N ALA A 115 -15.04 -22.43 -19.09
CA ALA A 115 -15.01 -21.05 -18.60
C ALA A 115 -15.16 -20.98 -17.08
N ASN A 116 -16.11 -21.73 -16.51
CA ASN A 116 -16.31 -21.81 -15.06
C ASN A 116 -15.10 -22.39 -14.33
N ALA A 117 -14.46 -23.43 -14.89
CA ALA A 117 -13.22 -23.99 -14.34
C ALA A 117 -12.09 -22.95 -14.32
N THR A 118 -11.97 -22.16 -15.39
CA THR A 118 -10.96 -21.08 -15.49
C THR A 118 -11.21 -19.99 -14.44
N ILE A 119 -12.48 -19.59 -14.25
CA ILE A 119 -12.88 -18.60 -13.24
C ILE A 119 -12.58 -19.13 -11.83
N ALA A 120 -12.94 -20.37 -11.53
CA ALA A 120 -12.68 -20.99 -10.23
C ALA A 120 -11.18 -21.09 -9.90
N ALA A 121 -10.35 -21.41 -10.91
CA ALA A 121 -8.90 -21.43 -10.77
C ALA A 121 -8.34 -20.02 -10.48
N GLY A 122 -8.88 -18.99 -11.13
CA GLY A 122 -8.50 -17.59 -10.88
C GLY A 122 -8.85 -17.10 -9.48
N GLN A 123 -10.01 -17.48 -8.94
CA GLN A 123 -10.45 -17.11 -7.58
C GLN A 123 -9.61 -17.79 -6.48
N SER A 124 -9.04 -18.95 -6.78
CA SER A 124 -8.21 -19.70 -5.82
C SER A 124 -6.80 -19.12 -5.67
N GLY A 125 -6.32 -18.33 -6.65
CA GLY A 125 -5.02 -17.66 -6.60
C GLY A 125 -5.01 -16.37 -5.77
N ASP A 126 -6.18 -15.75 -5.56
CA ASP A 126 -6.31 -14.46 -4.86
C ASP A 126 -6.36 -14.61 -3.33
N ALA A 127 -6.64 -15.82 -2.82
CA ALA A 127 -6.64 -16.13 -1.38
C ALA A 127 -5.24 -16.48 -0.80
N GLY A 128 -4.19 -16.47 -1.62
CA GLY A 128 -2.84 -16.93 -1.27
C GLY A 128 -1.77 -15.85 -1.11
N VAL A 129 -2.09 -14.57 -1.32
CA VAL A 129 -1.14 -13.47 -1.13
C VAL A 129 -1.31 -12.89 0.29
N THR A 130 -0.85 -13.66 1.27
CA THR A 130 -0.52 -13.14 2.60
C THR A 130 0.91 -13.59 2.89
N ASP A 131 1.86 -12.69 2.63
CA ASP A 131 3.24 -12.77 3.11
C ASP A 131 3.43 -11.62 4.12
#